data_AF-A0A960SGQ5-F1
#
_entry.id   AF-A0A960SGQ5-F1
#
_cell.length_a   1.000
_cell.length_b   1.000
_cell.length_c   1.000
_cell.angle_alpha   90.00
_cell.angle_beta   90.00
_cell.angle_gamma   90.00
#
_symmetry.space_group_name_H-M   'P 1'
#
loop_
_entity.id
_entity.type
_entity.pdbx_description
1 polymer ?
#
loop_
_entity_poly.entity_id
_entity_poly.type
_entity_poly.pdbx_seq_one_letter_code
_entity_poly.pdbx_strand_id
1 'polypeptide(L)'
;MKKSIVIAFLFVVTVPLLLVAWLGWRSLSSEQDRMEQQVRDLQRERLKEFADNQDRWIESIQTSLLSYLSQLQPKPFSEWPELQRQNRFANQLFAADADGALLWPNESVLALTKEEFDFIRLYESGKIDLTPKTGENTSTRLPYFWTSWFEGPGQQWAFCIRNADGSVFGTVLDRSSFMAEAIAQLPDNSSDSKDRTFEESFAVMNELGEVLYSWGGDLEKAGESDFLETVLPVPLN
;
A
#
# COMPACT_ATOMS: atom_id res chain seq x y z
N MET A 1 60.33 52.85 7.10
CA MET A 1 59.17 52.86 6.18
C MET A 1 57.94 53.32 6.93
N LYS A 2 57.12 54.22 6.36
CA LYS A 2 55.91 54.75 7.03
C LYS A 2 54.89 53.61 7.18
N LYS A 3 54.46 53.33 8.43
CA LYS A 3 53.51 52.25 8.77
C LYS A 3 52.22 52.28 7.92
N SER A 4 51.83 53.46 7.43
CA SER A 4 50.68 53.66 6.55
C SER A 4 50.77 52.93 5.20
N ILE A 5 51.97 52.82 4.61
CA ILE A 5 52.14 52.16 3.29
C ILE A 5 51.99 50.64 3.45
N VAL A 6 52.49 50.06 4.54
CA VAL A 6 52.37 48.62 4.83
C VAL A 6 50.90 48.23 5.07
N ILE A 7 50.16 49.07 5.80
CA ILE A 7 48.73 48.85 6.06
C ILE A 7 47.92 48.90 4.75
N ALA A 8 48.19 49.88 3.88
CA ALA A 8 47.52 49.99 2.59
C ALA A 8 47.77 48.74 1.71
N PHE A 9 49.01 48.25 1.68
CA PHE A 9 49.36 47.06 0.91
C PHE A 9 48.73 45.79 1.48
N LEU A 10 48.67 45.65 2.81
CA LEU A 10 47.98 44.54 3.47
C LEU A 10 46.50 44.52 3.08
N PHE A 11 45.84 45.69 3.14
CA PHE A 11 44.41 45.82 2.86
C PHE A 11 44.06 45.43 1.41
N VAL A 12 44.90 45.82 0.45
CA VAL A 12 44.74 45.47 -0.97
C VAL A 12 44.80 43.96 -1.21
N VAL A 13 45.51 43.20 -0.36
CA VAL A 13 45.62 41.73 -0.50
C VAL A 13 44.56 41.00 0.34
N THR A 14 44.29 41.45 1.57
CA THR A 14 43.38 40.74 2.48
C THR A 14 41.91 40.91 2.10
N VAL A 15 41.50 42.07 1.59
CA VAL A 15 40.09 42.30 1.24
C VAL A 15 39.62 41.40 0.10
N PRO A 16 40.36 41.26 -1.02
CA PRO A 16 39.98 40.32 -2.08
C PRO A 16 39.93 38.87 -1.60
N LEU A 17 40.87 38.44 -0.75
CA LEU A 17 40.87 37.09 -0.18
C LEU A 17 39.63 36.83 0.69
N LEU A 18 39.25 37.79 1.53
CA LEU A 18 38.04 37.68 2.35
C LEU A 18 36.77 37.66 1.49
N LEU A 19 36.71 38.47 0.43
CA LEU A 19 35.59 38.46 -0.50
C LEU A 19 35.45 37.13 -1.25
N VAL A 20 36.55 36.55 -1.71
CA VAL A 20 36.56 35.24 -2.38
C VAL A 20 36.16 34.14 -1.41
N ALA A 21 36.68 34.15 -0.17
CA ALA A 21 36.30 33.18 0.86
C ALA A 21 34.79 33.27 1.19
N TRP A 22 34.26 34.48 1.32
CA TRP A 22 32.83 34.71 1.57
C TRP A 22 31.94 34.27 0.41
N LEU A 23 32.34 34.57 -0.83
CA LEU A 23 31.64 34.09 -2.04
C LEU A 23 31.67 32.56 -2.14
N GLY A 24 32.81 31.94 -1.86
CA GLY A 24 32.95 30.48 -1.83
C GLY A 24 32.00 29.84 -0.81
N TRP A 25 32.00 30.35 0.42
CA TRP A 25 31.10 29.86 1.48
C TRP A 25 29.62 30.01 1.07
N ARG A 26 29.23 31.16 0.52
CA ARG A 26 27.84 31.41 0.08
C ARG A 26 27.43 30.53 -1.11
N SER A 27 28.36 30.24 -2.03
CA SER A 27 28.09 29.35 -3.17
C SER A 27 27.87 27.91 -2.68
N LEU A 28 28.76 27.42 -1.81
CA LEU A 28 28.67 26.09 -1.22
C LEU A 28 27.34 25.86 -0.49
N SER A 29 26.86 26.83 0.29
CA SER A 29 25.56 26.70 0.96
C SER A 29 24.40 26.60 -0.05
N SER A 30 24.44 27.38 -1.14
CA SER A 30 23.37 27.34 -2.15
C SER A 30 23.38 26.07 -3.00
N GLU A 31 24.53 25.43 -3.17
CA GLU A 31 24.65 24.13 -3.83
C GLU A 31 24.08 23.03 -2.95
N GLN A 32 24.37 23.08 -1.63
CA GLN A 32 23.82 22.14 -0.66
C GLN A 32 22.29 22.19 -0.62
N ASP A 33 21.70 23.39 -0.56
CA ASP A 33 20.23 23.56 -0.57
C ASP A 33 19.60 22.96 -1.84
N ARG A 34 20.24 23.13 -3.01
CA ARG A 34 19.76 22.56 -4.28
C ARG A 34 19.91 21.04 -4.32
N MET A 35 21.01 20.50 -3.83
CA MET A 35 21.22 19.06 -3.73
C MET A 35 20.16 18.43 -2.83
N GLU A 36 19.86 19.06 -1.69
CA GLU A 36 18.83 18.58 -0.78
C GLU A 36 17.44 18.58 -1.43
N GLN A 37 17.09 19.66 -2.14
CA GLN A 37 15.84 19.73 -2.90
C GLN A 37 15.75 18.66 -3.98
N GLN A 38 16.83 18.44 -4.75
CA GLN A 38 16.88 17.39 -5.77
C GLN A 38 16.68 15.98 -5.17
N VAL A 39 17.30 15.70 -4.02
CA VAL A 39 17.12 14.42 -3.31
C VAL A 39 15.66 14.27 -2.86
N ARG A 40 15.07 15.29 -2.23
CA ARG A 40 13.67 15.25 -1.80
C ARG A 40 12.71 15.06 -2.98
N ASP A 41 12.97 15.70 -4.11
CA ASP A 41 12.13 15.56 -5.31
C ASP A 41 12.23 14.15 -5.91
N LEU A 42 13.43 13.56 -5.96
CA LEU A 42 13.63 12.17 -6.38
C LEU A 42 12.91 11.18 -5.45
N GLN A 43 13.00 11.38 -4.13
CA GLN A 43 12.28 10.54 -3.16
C GLN A 43 10.77 10.63 -3.34
N ARG A 44 10.24 11.84 -3.57
CA ARG A 44 8.81 12.05 -3.86
C ARG A 44 8.38 11.37 -5.16
N GLU A 45 9.19 11.46 -6.20
CA GLU A 45 8.93 10.79 -7.48
C GLU A 45 8.90 9.27 -7.33
N ARG A 46 9.86 8.70 -6.58
CA ARG A 46 9.88 7.25 -6.26
C ARG A 46 8.67 6.82 -5.44
N LEU A 47 8.29 7.59 -4.43
CA LEU A 47 7.12 7.28 -3.60
C LEU A 47 5.83 7.29 -4.44
N LYS A 48 5.72 8.24 -5.36
CA LYS A 48 4.60 8.31 -6.30
C LYS A 48 4.60 7.12 -7.26
N GLU A 49 5.75 6.79 -7.86
CA GLU A 49 5.88 5.64 -8.75
C GLU A 49 5.51 4.34 -8.02
N PHE A 50 5.88 4.22 -6.74
CA PHE A 50 5.48 3.11 -5.89
C PHE A 50 3.96 3.04 -5.70
N ALA A 51 3.30 4.15 -5.35
CA ALA A 51 1.84 4.20 -5.22
C ALA A 51 1.16 3.81 -6.55
N ASP A 52 1.61 4.37 -7.67
CA ASP A 52 1.09 4.06 -9.01
C ASP A 52 1.32 2.56 -9.38
N ASN A 53 2.41 1.94 -8.92
CA ASN A 53 2.65 0.50 -9.09
C ASN A 53 1.69 -0.35 -8.26
N GLN A 54 1.44 0.02 -7.01
CA GLN A 54 0.47 -0.67 -6.14
C GLN A 54 -0.95 -0.57 -6.72
N ASP A 55 -1.36 0.61 -7.20
CA ASP A 55 -2.66 0.82 -7.83
C ASP A 55 -2.87 -0.11 -9.03
N ARG A 56 -1.88 -0.17 -9.94
CA ARG A 56 -1.91 -1.05 -11.11
C ARG A 56 -1.96 -2.53 -10.72
N TRP A 57 -1.24 -2.92 -9.67
CA TRP A 57 -1.26 -4.29 -9.18
C TRP A 57 -2.62 -4.66 -8.58
N ILE A 58 -3.22 -3.79 -7.76
CA ILE A 58 -4.59 -3.97 -7.24
C ILE A 58 -5.60 -4.07 -8.38
N GLU A 59 -5.52 -3.20 -9.39
CA GLU A 59 -6.41 -3.23 -10.55
C GLU A 59 -6.30 -4.58 -11.32
N SER A 60 -5.08 -5.10 -11.45
CA SER A 60 -4.82 -6.41 -12.06
C SER A 60 -5.44 -7.56 -11.25
N ILE A 61 -5.29 -7.55 -9.92
CA ILE A 61 -5.94 -8.52 -9.03
C ILE A 61 -7.46 -8.40 -9.13
N GLN A 62 -7.99 -7.19 -9.07
CA GLN A 62 -9.42 -6.93 -9.15
C GLN A 62 -10.01 -7.45 -10.45
N THR A 63 -9.35 -7.20 -11.58
CA THR A 63 -9.77 -7.72 -12.89
C THR A 63 -9.74 -9.25 -12.91
N SER A 64 -8.71 -9.86 -12.33
CA SER A 64 -8.58 -11.31 -12.24
C SER A 64 -9.67 -11.94 -11.37
N LEU A 65 -9.95 -11.35 -10.20
CA LEU A 65 -11.01 -11.80 -9.29
C LEU A 65 -12.39 -11.60 -9.89
N LEU A 66 -12.62 -10.47 -10.58
CA LEU A 66 -13.87 -10.20 -11.28
C LEU A 66 -14.13 -11.24 -12.37
N SER A 67 -13.12 -11.55 -13.19
CA SER A 67 -13.23 -12.59 -14.21
C SER A 67 -13.48 -13.97 -13.59
N TYR A 68 -12.73 -14.31 -12.54
CA TYR A 68 -12.86 -15.57 -11.81
C TYR A 68 -14.27 -15.78 -11.23
N LEU A 69 -14.77 -14.79 -10.48
CA LEU A 69 -16.09 -14.88 -9.85
C LEU A 69 -17.22 -14.84 -10.90
N SER A 70 -17.06 -14.11 -12.00
CA SER A 70 -18.05 -14.10 -13.10
C SER A 70 -18.19 -15.46 -13.79
N GLN A 71 -17.10 -16.23 -13.87
CA GLN A 71 -17.13 -17.61 -14.39
C GLN A 71 -17.78 -18.59 -13.41
N LEU A 72 -17.74 -18.27 -12.12
CA LEU A 72 -18.24 -19.09 -11.03
C LEU A 72 -19.75 -18.92 -10.82
N GLN A 73 -20.29 -17.72 -11.06
CA GLN A 73 -21.70 -17.40 -10.91
C GLN A 73 -22.70 -18.36 -11.61
N PRO A 74 -22.50 -18.80 -12.87
CA PRO A 74 -23.44 -19.72 -13.52
C PRO A 74 -23.32 -21.17 -13.02
N LYS A 75 -22.35 -21.49 -12.16
CA LYS A 75 -22.07 -22.85 -11.70
C LYS A 75 -22.84 -23.20 -10.43
N PRO A 76 -23.31 -24.45 -10.29
CA PRO A 76 -23.96 -24.89 -9.06
C PRO A 76 -22.98 -24.87 -7.89
N PHE A 77 -23.47 -24.60 -6.68
CA PHE A 77 -22.64 -24.54 -5.46
C PHE A 77 -21.83 -25.82 -5.20
N SER A 78 -22.29 -26.97 -5.67
CA SER A 78 -21.54 -28.24 -5.57
C SER A 78 -20.21 -28.26 -6.33
N GLU A 79 -20.03 -27.43 -7.37
CA GLU A 79 -18.78 -27.31 -8.13
C GLU A 79 -17.81 -26.29 -7.53
N TRP A 80 -18.26 -25.45 -6.58
CA TRP A 80 -17.47 -24.33 -6.06
C TRP A 80 -16.19 -24.76 -5.33
N PRO A 81 -16.16 -25.84 -4.52
CA PRO A 81 -14.92 -26.26 -3.84
C PRO A 81 -13.79 -26.65 -4.80
N GLU A 82 -14.12 -27.18 -5.99
CA GLU A 82 -13.11 -27.50 -7.01
C GLU A 82 -12.58 -26.23 -7.67
N LEU A 83 -13.46 -25.26 -7.96
CA LEU A 83 -13.11 -23.97 -8.54
C LEU A 83 -12.33 -23.07 -7.57
N GLN A 84 -12.61 -23.15 -6.28
CA GLN A 84 -11.88 -22.44 -5.23
C GLN A 84 -10.39 -22.77 -5.29
N ARG A 85 -10.05 -24.06 -5.48
CA ARG A 85 -8.66 -24.53 -5.57
C ARG A 85 -7.90 -24.04 -6.81
N GLN A 86 -8.60 -23.52 -7.82
CA GLN A 86 -7.97 -23.02 -9.04
C GLN A 86 -7.41 -21.61 -8.89
N ASN A 87 -7.84 -20.86 -7.86
CA ASN A 87 -7.38 -19.50 -7.62
C ASN A 87 -6.62 -19.44 -6.30
N ARG A 88 -5.30 -19.16 -6.37
CA ARG A 88 -4.44 -19.05 -5.18
C ARG A 88 -4.89 -17.98 -4.17
N PHE A 89 -5.62 -16.97 -4.63
CA PHE A 89 -6.11 -15.91 -3.77
C PHE A 89 -7.43 -16.28 -3.10
N ALA A 90 -8.17 -17.29 -3.58
CA ALA A 90 -9.48 -17.64 -3.03
C ALA A 90 -9.33 -18.59 -1.83
N ASN A 91 -9.44 -18.04 -0.62
CA ASN A 91 -9.42 -18.84 0.61
C ASN A 91 -10.80 -19.37 0.98
N GLN A 92 -11.87 -18.58 0.84
CA GLN A 92 -13.23 -19.00 1.14
C GLN A 92 -14.23 -18.32 0.20
N LEU A 93 -14.97 -19.10 -0.58
CA LEU A 93 -16.08 -18.58 -1.39
C LEU A 93 -17.34 -18.42 -0.54
N PHE A 94 -18.13 -17.40 -0.84
CA PHE A 94 -19.42 -17.19 -0.22
C PHE A 94 -20.44 -16.62 -1.19
N ALA A 95 -21.71 -16.84 -0.87
CA ALA A 95 -22.84 -16.20 -1.52
C ALA A 95 -23.85 -15.81 -0.44
N ALA A 96 -24.42 -14.62 -0.57
CA ALA A 96 -25.50 -14.11 0.26
C ALA A 96 -26.61 -13.56 -0.64
N ASP A 97 -27.85 -13.67 -0.19
CA ASP A 97 -28.99 -13.08 -0.88
C ASP A 97 -29.07 -11.56 -0.67
N ALA A 98 -30.13 -10.94 -1.20
CA ALA A 98 -30.34 -9.51 -1.08
C ALA A 98 -30.63 -9.04 0.36
N ASP A 99 -31.10 -9.94 1.22
CA ASP A 99 -31.41 -9.69 2.63
C ASP A 99 -30.18 -9.90 3.53
N GLY A 100 -29.07 -10.41 2.97
CA GLY A 100 -27.86 -10.74 3.70
C GLY A 100 -27.91 -12.11 4.38
N ALA A 101 -28.81 -13.02 3.98
CA ALA A 101 -28.72 -14.40 4.42
C ALA A 101 -27.70 -15.16 3.57
N LEU A 102 -26.82 -15.94 4.22
CA LEU A 102 -25.85 -16.77 3.51
C LEU A 102 -26.56 -17.89 2.73
N LEU A 103 -26.32 -17.92 1.42
CA LEU A 103 -26.69 -18.99 0.51
C LEU A 103 -25.59 -20.07 0.43
N TRP A 104 -24.32 -19.65 0.58
CA TRP A 104 -23.14 -20.51 0.60
C TRP A 104 -22.07 -19.92 1.54
N PRO A 105 -21.37 -20.73 2.36
CA PRO A 105 -21.45 -22.20 2.50
C PRO A 105 -22.76 -22.72 3.11
N ASN A 106 -23.19 -23.92 2.74
CA ASN A 106 -24.44 -24.51 3.23
C ASN A 106 -24.30 -26.02 3.47
N GLU A 107 -24.46 -26.44 4.75
CA GLU A 107 -24.35 -27.84 5.19
C GLU A 107 -25.35 -28.77 4.49
N SER A 108 -26.49 -28.25 4.04
CA SER A 108 -27.51 -29.03 3.32
C SER A 108 -27.05 -29.47 1.94
N VAL A 109 -26.04 -28.79 1.37
CA VAL A 109 -25.49 -29.09 0.04
C VAL A 109 -24.24 -29.95 0.17
N LEU A 110 -23.31 -29.56 1.04
CA LEU A 110 -22.03 -30.23 1.28
C LEU A 110 -21.63 -30.11 2.75
N ALA A 111 -20.94 -31.12 3.27
CA ALA A 111 -20.41 -31.06 4.64
C ALA A 111 -19.40 -29.92 4.77
N LEU A 112 -19.59 -29.08 5.79
CA LEU A 112 -18.77 -27.89 6.00
C LEU A 112 -17.34 -28.25 6.40
N THR A 113 -16.37 -27.52 5.85
CA THR A 113 -15.00 -27.54 6.36
C THR A 113 -14.90 -26.73 7.66
N LYS A 114 -13.75 -26.84 8.34
CA LYS A 114 -13.50 -26.05 9.56
C LYS A 114 -13.47 -24.55 9.23
N GLU A 115 -12.85 -24.19 8.12
CA GLU A 115 -12.72 -22.82 7.65
C GLU A 115 -14.09 -22.22 7.31
N GLU A 116 -14.95 -22.99 6.66
CA GLU A 116 -16.34 -22.60 6.36
C GLU A 116 -17.15 -22.38 7.64
N PHE A 117 -17.00 -23.26 8.63
CA PHE A 117 -17.66 -23.12 9.92
C PHE A 117 -17.18 -21.88 10.68
N ASP A 118 -15.87 -21.62 10.69
CA ASP A 118 -15.29 -20.43 11.31
C ASP A 118 -15.76 -19.14 10.62
N PHE A 119 -15.84 -19.15 9.28
CA PHE A 119 -16.40 -18.04 8.50
C PHE A 119 -17.87 -17.77 8.83
N ILE A 120 -18.74 -18.80 8.82
CA ILE A 120 -20.16 -18.66 9.17
C ILE A 120 -20.31 -18.07 10.57
N ARG A 121 -19.55 -18.57 11.56
CA ARG A 121 -19.57 -18.06 12.93
C ARG A 121 -19.23 -16.57 12.99
N LEU A 122 -18.23 -16.12 12.22
CA LEU A 122 -17.85 -14.72 12.19
C LEU A 122 -18.89 -13.85 11.49
N TYR A 123 -19.45 -14.33 10.38
CA TYR A 123 -20.51 -13.66 9.64
C TYR A 123 -21.76 -13.45 10.52
N GLU A 124 -22.26 -14.53 11.13
CA GLU A 124 -23.43 -14.49 12.02
C GLU A 124 -23.22 -13.64 13.27
N SER A 125 -21.97 -13.52 13.74
CA SER A 125 -21.63 -12.62 14.85
C SER A 125 -21.67 -11.13 14.49
N GLY A 126 -21.85 -10.79 13.21
CA GLY A 126 -21.83 -9.41 12.70
C GLY A 126 -20.43 -8.79 12.62
N LYS A 127 -19.36 -9.60 12.77
CA LYS A 127 -17.97 -9.13 12.64
C LYS A 127 -17.56 -8.91 11.18
N ILE A 128 -18.21 -9.63 10.27
CA ILE A 128 -17.97 -9.50 8.83
C ILE A 128 -19.20 -8.82 8.23
N ASP A 129 -19.00 -7.63 7.68
CA ASP A 129 -20.03 -6.94 6.90
C ASP A 129 -19.76 -7.17 5.42
N LEU A 130 -20.52 -8.11 4.84
CA LEU A 130 -20.55 -8.39 3.39
C LEU A 130 -21.66 -7.59 2.70
N THR A 131 -22.37 -6.74 3.44
CA THR A 131 -23.29 -5.79 2.84
C THR A 131 -22.51 -4.53 2.48
N PRO A 132 -22.72 -3.97 1.30
CA PRO A 132 -22.08 -2.71 0.96
C PRO A 132 -22.66 -1.61 1.82
N LYS A 133 -21.77 -0.94 2.58
CA LYS A 133 -22.13 0.18 3.45
C LYS A 133 -22.90 1.22 2.65
N THR A 134 -24.16 1.41 3.00
CA THR A 134 -25.12 2.26 2.27
C THR A 134 -24.83 3.77 2.42
N GLY A 135 -23.69 4.16 2.98
CA GLY A 135 -23.34 5.55 3.33
C GLY A 135 -22.38 6.30 2.40
N GLU A 136 -21.74 5.64 1.42
CA GLU A 136 -20.88 6.35 0.46
C GLU A 136 -21.72 7.02 -0.63
N ASN A 137 -21.92 8.32 -0.47
CA ASN A 137 -22.51 9.21 -1.48
C ASN A 137 -21.67 9.16 -2.77
N THR A 138 -22.17 8.55 -3.84
CA THR A 138 -22.21 9.12 -5.23
C THR A 138 -22.61 8.05 -6.26
N SER A 139 -23.75 8.28 -6.91
CA SER A 139 -24.15 8.11 -8.33
C SER A 139 -23.67 6.97 -9.24
N THR A 140 -22.73 6.10 -8.87
CA THR A 140 -22.32 4.93 -9.66
C THR A 140 -21.88 3.83 -8.71
N ARG A 141 -22.83 3.09 -8.12
CA ARG A 141 -22.48 1.88 -7.36
C ARG A 141 -21.81 0.90 -8.32
N LEU A 142 -20.52 0.68 -8.15
CA LEU A 142 -19.78 -0.34 -8.89
C LEU A 142 -20.43 -1.72 -8.63
N PRO A 143 -20.40 -2.63 -9.62
CA PRO A 143 -20.94 -3.97 -9.43
C PRO A 143 -20.05 -4.84 -8.51
N TYR A 144 -19.01 -4.27 -7.91
CA TYR A 144 -18.11 -4.96 -6.99
C TYR A 144 -17.60 -3.99 -5.91
N PHE A 145 -17.08 -4.53 -4.82
CA PHE A 145 -16.46 -3.77 -3.74
C PHE A 145 -15.49 -4.65 -2.92
N TRP A 146 -14.58 -3.98 -2.20
CA TRP A 146 -13.72 -4.62 -1.21
C TRP A 146 -14.30 -4.41 0.19
N THR A 147 -14.09 -5.38 1.08
CA THR A 147 -14.35 -5.24 2.51
C THR A 147 -13.20 -5.87 3.28
N SER A 148 -12.96 -5.37 4.49
CA SER A 148 -11.91 -5.88 5.37
C SER A 148 -12.40 -5.94 6.81
N TRP A 149 -11.82 -6.84 7.57
CA TRP A 149 -12.06 -6.99 9.01
C TRP A 149 -10.81 -7.53 9.68
N PHE A 150 -10.78 -7.49 11.01
CA PHE A 150 -9.68 -8.04 11.79
C PHE A 150 -10.07 -9.41 12.37
N GLU A 151 -9.20 -10.39 12.15
CA GLU A 151 -9.33 -11.72 12.73
C GLU A 151 -7.97 -12.20 13.27
N GLY A 152 -7.95 -12.54 14.56
CA GLY A 152 -6.73 -12.95 15.25
C GLY A 152 -5.65 -11.85 15.14
N PRO A 153 -4.46 -12.14 14.58
CA PRO A 153 -3.34 -11.20 14.54
C PRO A 153 -3.32 -10.30 13.30
N GLY A 154 -4.39 -10.15 12.54
CA GLY A 154 -4.37 -9.14 11.48
C GLY A 154 -5.60 -9.02 10.61
N GLN A 155 -5.44 -8.19 9.58
CA GLN A 155 -6.48 -7.85 8.63
C GLN A 155 -6.74 -9.01 7.66
N GLN A 156 -8.01 -9.19 7.35
CA GLN A 156 -8.55 -10.08 6.32
C GLN A 156 -9.24 -9.22 5.26
N TRP A 157 -9.30 -9.73 4.04
CA TRP A 157 -9.94 -9.03 2.93
C TRP A 157 -10.92 -9.96 2.24
N ALA A 158 -12.02 -9.38 1.76
CA ALA A 158 -12.90 -10.04 0.80
C ALA A 158 -13.15 -9.14 -0.40
N PHE A 159 -13.20 -9.78 -1.56
CA PHE A 159 -13.64 -9.15 -2.79
C PHE A 159 -15.05 -9.65 -3.13
N CYS A 160 -15.96 -8.71 -3.34
CA CYS A 160 -17.39 -8.98 -3.47
C CYS A 160 -17.90 -8.46 -4.82
N ILE A 161 -18.78 -9.22 -5.47
CA ILE A 161 -19.58 -8.80 -6.62
C ILE A 161 -21.03 -8.75 -6.20
N ARG A 162 -21.71 -7.69 -6.64
CA ARG A 162 -23.13 -7.48 -6.43
C ARG A 162 -23.88 -7.69 -7.73
N ASN A 163 -24.91 -8.53 -7.65
CA ASN A 163 -25.85 -8.75 -8.74
C ASN A 163 -26.94 -7.68 -8.79
N ALA A 164 -27.63 -7.64 -9.93
CA ALA A 164 -28.77 -6.75 -10.13
C ALA A 164 -29.97 -7.06 -9.21
N ASP A 165 -30.07 -8.30 -8.73
CA ASP A 165 -31.10 -8.74 -7.77
C ASP A 165 -30.75 -8.37 -6.31
N GLY A 166 -29.57 -7.80 -6.07
CA GLY A 166 -29.09 -7.42 -4.74
C GLY A 166 -28.25 -8.48 -4.05
N SER A 167 -28.24 -9.72 -4.55
CA SER A 167 -27.38 -10.80 -4.03
C SER A 167 -25.89 -10.44 -4.17
N VAL A 168 -25.09 -10.96 -3.26
CA VAL A 168 -23.65 -10.74 -3.20
C VAL A 168 -22.94 -12.08 -3.22
N PHE A 169 -21.93 -12.21 -4.06
CA PHE A 169 -21.04 -13.36 -4.06
C PHE A 169 -19.61 -12.87 -4.09
N GLY A 170 -18.72 -13.61 -3.46
CA GLY A 170 -17.36 -13.14 -3.29
C GLY A 170 -16.44 -14.21 -2.80
N THR A 171 -15.22 -13.76 -2.54
CA THR A 171 -14.18 -14.60 -1.97
C THR A 171 -13.45 -13.86 -0.88
N VAL A 172 -13.25 -14.53 0.26
CA VAL A 172 -12.27 -14.13 1.26
C VAL A 172 -10.90 -14.48 0.71
N LEU A 173 -9.98 -13.53 0.76
CA LEU A 173 -8.65 -13.72 0.22
C LEU A 173 -7.77 -14.54 1.16
N ASP A 174 -6.89 -15.36 0.56
CA ASP A 174 -5.79 -15.95 1.31
C ASP A 174 -4.80 -14.86 1.70
N ARG A 175 -4.79 -14.53 3.00
CA ARG A 175 -3.95 -13.47 3.57
C ARG A 175 -2.48 -13.66 3.21
N SER A 176 -1.97 -14.89 3.28
CA SER A 176 -0.56 -15.17 3.04
C SER A 176 -0.19 -14.89 1.58
N SER A 177 -0.99 -15.37 0.65
CA SER A 177 -0.77 -15.18 -0.80
C SER A 177 -0.96 -13.74 -1.22
N PHE A 178 -1.99 -13.06 -0.70
CA PHE A 178 -2.24 -11.64 -0.99
C PHE A 178 -1.09 -10.76 -0.47
N MET A 179 -0.67 -10.95 0.77
CA MET A 179 0.45 -10.19 1.36
C MET A 179 1.79 -10.53 0.71
N ALA A 180 2.06 -11.79 0.40
CA ALA A 180 3.30 -12.18 -0.28
C ALA A 180 3.41 -11.50 -1.64
N GLU A 181 2.30 -11.41 -2.38
CA GLU A 181 2.28 -10.72 -3.67
C GLU A 181 2.40 -9.20 -3.52
N ALA A 182 1.75 -8.60 -2.50
CA ALA A 182 1.88 -7.18 -2.19
C ALA A 182 3.34 -6.82 -1.83
N ILE A 183 3.99 -7.65 -1.00
CA ILE A 183 5.39 -7.51 -0.62
C ILE A 183 6.31 -7.68 -1.84
N ALA A 184 5.98 -8.59 -2.76
CA ALA A 184 6.74 -8.77 -3.99
C ALA A 184 6.66 -7.57 -4.95
N GLN A 185 5.69 -6.67 -4.77
CA GLN A 185 5.62 -5.39 -5.49
C GLN A 185 6.45 -4.28 -4.80
N LEU A 186 7.03 -4.53 -3.62
CA LEU A 186 7.92 -3.56 -2.99
C LEU A 186 9.21 -3.41 -3.81
N PRO A 187 9.79 -2.19 -3.86
CA PRO A 187 11.02 -1.95 -4.59
C PRO A 187 12.15 -2.84 -4.03
N ASP A 188 12.82 -3.56 -4.92
CA ASP A 188 13.94 -4.41 -4.55
C ASP A 188 15.21 -3.56 -4.32
N ASN A 189 15.82 -3.72 -3.15
CA ASN A 189 17.10 -3.09 -2.79
C ASN A 189 18.29 -3.69 -3.58
N SER A 190 18.07 -4.68 -4.45
CA SER A 190 19.11 -5.41 -5.18
C SER A 190 19.67 -4.70 -6.41
N SER A 191 19.28 -3.46 -6.71
CA SER A 191 19.92 -2.74 -7.80
C SER A 191 21.43 -2.56 -7.49
N ASP A 192 22.23 -3.19 -8.34
CA ASP A 192 23.70 -3.24 -8.43
C ASP A 192 24.31 -1.86 -8.72
N SER A 193 23.84 -0.82 -8.01
CA SER A 193 24.38 0.52 -8.07
C SER A 193 25.48 0.63 -7.00
N LYS A 194 26.71 0.77 -7.46
CA LYS A 194 27.88 1.05 -6.63
C LYS A 194 27.84 2.43 -5.96
N ASP A 195 26.73 3.16 -6.10
CA ASP A 195 26.46 4.49 -5.53
C ASP A 195 25.48 4.39 -4.36
N ARG A 196 25.86 3.66 -3.30
CA ARG A 196 25.12 3.64 -2.02
C ARG A 196 25.49 4.86 -1.15
N THR A 197 25.25 6.07 -1.63
CA THR A 197 25.49 7.28 -0.82
C THR A 197 24.26 7.72 -0.03
N PHE A 198 23.07 7.20 -0.35
CA PHE A 198 21.83 7.52 0.37
C PHE A 198 21.17 6.23 0.87
N GLU A 199 21.16 6.04 2.20
CA GLU A 199 20.38 5.01 2.88
C GLU A 199 18.90 5.44 2.86
N GLU A 200 18.23 5.29 1.71
CA GLU A 200 16.78 5.46 1.65
C GLU A 200 16.10 4.39 2.52
N SER A 201 15.09 4.82 3.27
CA SER A 201 14.33 3.98 4.17
C SER A 201 12.86 4.19 3.89
N PHE A 202 12.12 3.10 3.82
CA PHE A 202 10.68 3.11 3.55
C PHE A 202 9.96 2.38 4.68
N ALA A 203 8.76 2.83 4.98
CA ALA A 203 7.89 2.21 5.97
C ALA A 203 6.45 2.18 5.46
N VAL A 204 5.76 1.09 5.73
CA VAL A 204 4.31 1.02 5.72
C VAL A 204 3.83 1.25 7.15
N MET A 205 2.94 2.21 7.32
CA MET A 205 2.38 2.59 8.61
C MET A 205 0.88 2.32 8.64
N ASN A 206 0.32 2.10 9.83
CA ASN A 206 -1.13 2.07 10.02
C ASN A 206 -1.71 3.50 10.18
N GLU A 207 -3.04 3.61 10.29
CA GLU A 207 -3.73 4.89 10.51
C GLU A 207 -3.31 5.63 11.81
N LEU A 208 -2.70 4.92 12.77
CA LEU A 208 -2.20 5.48 14.02
C LEU A 208 -0.72 5.95 13.91
N GLY A 209 -0.10 5.80 12.74
CA GLY A 209 1.32 6.12 12.51
C GLY A 209 2.30 5.06 13.01
N GLU A 210 1.84 3.87 13.40
CA GLU A 210 2.70 2.78 13.82
C GLU A 210 3.26 2.03 12.61
N VAL A 211 4.57 1.78 12.61
CA VAL A 211 5.25 1.05 11.53
C VAL A 211 4.84 -0.42 11.53
N LEU A 212 4.14 -0.85 10.47
CA LEU A 212 3.77 -2.25 10.24
C LEU A 212 4.91 -3.03 9.58
N TYR A 213 5.63 -2.37 8.68
CA TYR A 213 6.74 -2.96 7.93
C TYR A 213 7.71 -1.87 7.51
N SER A 214 9.01 -2.15 7.54
CA SER A 214 10.05 -1.21 7.12
C SER A 214 11.17 -1.91 6.37
N TRP A 215 11.76 -1.23 5.40
CA TRP A 215 12.92 -1.71 4.66
C TRP A 215 13.84 -0.56 4.28
N GLY A 216 15.13 -0.86 4.07
CA GLY A 216 16.16 0.14 3.79
C GLY A 216 17.02 0.44 5.02
N GLY A 217 17.40 1.70 5.18
CA GLY A 217 18.21 2.18 6.31
C GLY A 217 17.47 2.20 7.66
N ASP A 218 18.18 2.69 8.68
CA ASP A 218 17.71 2.72 10.06
C ASP A 218 16.76 3.91 10.30
N LEU A 219 15.44 3.64 10.33
CA LEU A 219 14.39 4.65 10.55
C LEU A 219 14.49 5.33 11.92
N GLU A 220 15.17 4.73 12.91
CA GLU A 220 15.30 5.30 14.27
C GLU A 220 16.14 6.58 14.32
N LYS A 221 16.90 6.88 13.25
CA LYS A 221 17.77 8.06 13.17
C LYS A 221 17.13 9.25 12.44
N ALA A 222 15.99 9.04 11.79
CA ALA A 222 15.31 10.09 11.03
C ALA A 222 14.47 10.99 11.97
N GLY A 223 14.57 12.31 11.79
CA GLY A 223 13.70 13.24 12.51
C GLY A 223 12.28 13.23 11.93
N GLU A 224 11.29 13.64 12.71
CA GLU A 224 9.86 13.69 12.30
C GLU A 224 9.62 14.55 11.03
N SER A 225 10.53 15.46 10.68
CA SER A 225 10.48 16.31 9.48
C SER A 225 11.03 15.68 8.20
N ASP A 226 11.54 14.44 8.27
CA ASP A 226 12.27 13.79 7.18
C ASP A 226 11.43 12.74 6.43
N PHE A 227 10.17 12.54 6.82
CA PHE A 227 9.28 11.59 6.19
C PHE A 227 8.47 12.19 5.04
N LEU A 228 8.34 11.42 3.96
CA LEU A 228 7.38 11.64 2.89
C LEU A 228 6.31 10.55 2.98
N GLU A 229 5.05 10.95 2.96
CA GLU A 229 3.92 10.04 3.15
C GLU A 229 3.06 9.98 1.88
N THR A 230 2.52 8.79 1.59
CA THR A 230 1.48 8.57 0.60
C THR A 230 0.47 7.57 1.14
N VAL A 231 -0.79 7.72 0.73
CA VAL A 231 -1.86 6.78 1.09
C VAL A 231 -1.77 5.57 0.16
N LEU A 232 -1.94 4.37 0.71
CA LEU A 232 -2.02 3.15 -0.09
C LEU A 232 -3.40 3.02 -0.77
N PRO A 233 -3.50 2.30 -1.90
CA PRO A 233 -4.80 1.99 -2.49
C PRO A 233 -5.68 1.14 -1.57
N VAL A 234 -6.99 1.32 -1.68
CA VAL A 234 -7.96 0.32 -1.20
C VAL A 234 -7.67 -1.02 -1.89
N PRO A 235 -7.58 -2.15 -1.16
CA PRO A 235 -8.00 -2.36 0.22
C PRO A 235 -6.87 -2.35 1.26
N LEU A 236 -5.69 -1.86 0.90
CA LEU A 236 -4.50 -1.80 1.76
C LEU A 236 -4.44 -0.54 2.64
N ASN A 237 -5.37 0.40 2.45
CA ASN A 237 -5.46 1.62 3.24
C ASN A 237 -6.02 1.38 4.64
#